data_AF-A0A8B7YU55-F1
#
_entry.id   AF-A0A8B7YU55-F1
#
_cell.length_a   1.000
_cell.length_b   1.000
_cell.length_c   1.000
_cell.angle_alpha   90.00
_cell.angle_beta   90.00
_cell.angle_gamma   90.00
#
_symmetry.space_group_name_H-M   'P 1'
#
loop_
_entity.id
_entity.type
_entity.pdbx_description
1 polymer ?
#
loop_
_entity_poly.entity_id
_entity_poly.type
_entity_poly.pdbx_seq_one_letter_code
_entity_poly.pdbx_strand_id
1 'polypeptide(L)'
;MANEDLSTNRVDILPAQRRVFFLFTAVLLVGTVAVLALVFSAVALSRQEVTQTIQLMNGNIHSSTEGANHDRQCCNNDDKIWVFAIGHDNRFNLEYIDELSGTVRGFHVDLVEAVCNVANKNCRLMWDVYENCYNSQAGKRPRPGVGLVSRWYDGCTGKLNLKLF
;
A
#
# COMPACT_ATOMS: atom_id res chain seq x y z
N MET A 1 -63.90 43.63 -17.74
CA MET A 1 -64.25 42.43 -16.96
C MET A 1 -64.16 41.24 -17.89
N ALA A 2 -63.60 40.14 -17.36
CA ALA A 2 -63.32 38.86 -18.03
C ALA A 2 -62.11 38.85 -18.99
N ASN A 3 -61.22 37.86 -19.02
CA ASN A 3 -61.08 36.59 -18.32
C ASN A 3 -59.66 36.04 -18.61
N GLU A 4 -58.95 35.55 -17.59
CA GLU A 4 -58.57 34.13 -17.40
C GLU A 4 -57.18 33.73 -17.91
N ASP A 5 -56.27 33.68 -16.94
CA ASP A 5 -55.26 32.63 -16.71
C ASP A 5 -55.19 31.49 -17.74
N LEU A 6 -54.21 31.57 -18.65
CA LEU A 6 -53.80 30.43 -19.46
C LEU A 6 -52.28 30.30 -19.53
N SER A 7 -51.61 30.33 -18.37
CA SER A 7 -50.18 29.98 -18.30
C SER A 7 -49.78 29.24 -17.01
N THR A 8 -50.71 28.49 -16.41
CA THR A 8 -50.40 27.58 -15.30
C THR A 8 -51.12 26.28 -15.55
N ASN A 9 -50.58 25.40 -16.42
CA ASN A 9 -50.89 23.95 -16.48
C ASN A 9 -50.09 23.25 -17.60
N ARG A 10 -48.81 23.56 -17.77
CA ARG A 10 -47.90 22.76 -18.61
C ARG A 10 -46.70 22.23 -17.82
N VAL A 11 -46.92 21.98 -16.54
CA VAL A 11 -46.10 21.07 -15.75
C VAL A 11 -46.89 19.77 -15.71
N ASP A 12 -46.21 18.66 -15.96
CA ASP A 12 -46.76 17.30 -15.96
C ASP A 12 -47.47 16.85 -17.22
N ILE A 13 -46.72 16.23 -18.13
CA ILE A 13 -46.83 14.80 -18.46
C ILE A 13 -45.53 14.42 -19.20
N LEU A 14 -44.47 14.16 -18.44
CA LEU A 14 -43.45 13.21 -18.90
C LEU A 14 -44.05 11.83 -18.64
N PRO A 15 -44.03 10.88 -19.59
CA PRO A 15 -44.68 9.58 -19.42
C PRO A 15 -44.22 8.97 -18.10
N ALA A 16 -45.16 8.48 -17.28
CA ALA A 16 -44.90 8.00 -15.92
C ALA A 16 -43.70 7.03 -15.86
N GLN A 17 -43.53 6.21 -16.90
CA GLN A 17 -42.42 5.30 -17.11
C GLN A 17 -41.03 5.99 -17.13
N ARG A 18 -40.92 7.17 -17.74
CA ARG A 18 -39.66 7.94 -17.82
C ARG A 18 -39.35 8.65 -16.51
N ARG A 19 -40.37 9.10 -15.76
CA ARG A 19 -40.21 9.64 -14.39
C ARG A 19 -39.71 8.57 -13.43
N VAL A 20 -40.31 7.38 -13.50
CA VAL A 20 -39.91 6.23 -12.68
C VAL A 20 -38.46 5.84 -12.99
N PHE A 21 -38.07 5.77 -14.27
CA PHE A 21 -36.68 5.51 -14.66
C PHE A 21 -35.71 6.57 -14.12
N PHE A 22 -36.04 7.87 -14.25
CA PHE A 22 -35.20 8.94 -13.72
C PHE A 22 -35.06 8.87 -12.19
N LEU A 23 -36.15 8.57 -11.47
CA LEU A 23 -36.13 8.38 -10.02
C LEU A 23 -35.27 7.17 -9.62
N PHE A 24 -35.39 6.04 -10.30
CA PHE A 24 -34.53 4.88 -10.07
C PHE A 24 -33.06 5.19 -10.33
N THR A 25 -32.73 5.88 -11.43
CA THR A 25 -31.34 6.26 -11.73
C THR A 25 -30.79 7.25 -10.71
N ALA A 26 -31.60 8.18 -10.22
CA ALA A 26 -31.20 9.14 -9.19
C ALA A 26 -30.95 8.43 -7.84
N VAL A 27 -31.83 7.50 -7.45
CA VAL A 27 -31.66 6.70 -6.23
C VAL A 27 -30.41 5.83 -6.30
N LEU A 28 -30.13 5.21 -7.45
CA LEU A 28 -28.90 4.43 -7.64
C LEU A 28 -27.65 5.31 -7.54
N LEU A 29 -27.63 6.46 -8.20
CA LEU A 29 -26.49 7.39 -8.11
C LEU A 29 -26.26 7.88 -6.67
N VAL A 30 -27.31 8.36 -6.00
CA VAL A 30 -27.21 8.81 -4.60
C VAL A 30 -26.79 7.66 -3.69
N GLY A 31 -27.33 6.45 -3.89
CA GLY A 31 -26.94 5.26 -3.16
C GLY A 31 -25.46 4.92 -3.33
N THR A 32 -24.94 4.94 -4.56
CA THR A 32 -23.52 4.67 -4.81
C THR A 32 -22.61 5.70 -4.13
N VAL A 33 -22.96 6.98 -4.18
CA VAL A 33 -22.18 8.05 -3.53
C VAL A 33 -22.21 7.90 -2.01
N ALA A 34 -23.36 7.56 -1.43
CA ALA A 34 -23.48 7.34 0.01
C ALA A 34 -22.65 6.13 0.48
N VAL A 35 -22.66 5.03 -0.29
CA VAL A 35 -21.85 3.84 0.03
C VAL A 35 -20.35 4.18 -0.04
N LEU A 36 -19.91 4.89 -1.07
CA LEU A 36 -18.51 5.32 -1.16
C LEU A 36 -18.11 6.23 0.00
N ALA A 37 -18.96 7.20 0.37
CA ALA A 37 -18.71 8.07 1.51
C ALA A 37 -18.60 7.28 2.82
N LEU A 38 -19.47 6.30 3.05
CA LEU A 38 -19.40 5.41 4.22
C LEU A 38 -18.10 4.61 4.26
N VAL A 39 -17.64 4.09 3.11
CA VAL A 39 -16.36 3.38 3.02
C VAL A 39 -15.20 4.31 3.36
N PHE A 40 -15.15 5.52 2.78
CA PHE A 40 -14.09 6.49 3.09
C PHE A 40 -14.10 6.93 4.55
N SER A 41 -15.27 7.18 5.14
CA SER A 41 -15.40 7.52 6.57
C SER A 41 -14.97 6.37 7.48
N ALA A 42 -15.34 5.12 7.14
CA ALA A 42 -14.87 3.95 7.89
C ALA A 42 -13.34 3.77 7.81
N VAL A 43 -12.75 4.01 6.63
CA VAL A 43 -11.29 3.99 6.45
C VAL A 43 -10.60 5.14 7.20
N ALA A 44 -11.23 6.32 7.30
CA ALA A 44 -10.70 7.45 8.05
C ALA A 44 -10.75 7.21 9.58
N LEU A 45 -11.84 6.64 10.08
CA LEU A 45 -11.98 6.27 11.50
C LEU A 45 -11.07 5.09 11.88
N SER A 46 -10.78 4.18 10.94
CA SER A 46 -9.79 3.11 11.13
C SER A 46 -8.35 3.65 11.27
N ARG A 47 -8.08 4.91 10.91
CA ARG A 47 -6.77 5.57 11.06
C ARG A 47 -6.68 6.43 12.33
N GLN A 48 -7.52 6.17 13.34
CA GLN A 48 -7.46 6.94 14.57
C GLN A 48 -6.47 6.31 15.58
N GLU A 49 -5.38 7.07 15.77
CA GLU A 49 -4.35 7.03 16.81
C GLU A 49 -3.15 6.08 16.65
N VAL A 50 -2.01 6.66 16.20
CA VAL A 50 -0.96 7.03 17.15
C VAL A 50 -0.44 8.42 16.79
N THR A 51 -0.82 9.41 17.59
CA THR A 51 -0.13 10.70 17.69
C THR A 51 1.29 10.41 18.16
N GLN A 52 2.25 10.24 17.25
CA GLN A 52 3.66 10.10 17.61
C GLN A 52 4.16 11.46 18.08
N THR A 53 4.10 11.70 19.39
CA THR A 53 5.00 12.67 20.02
C THR A 53 6.42 12.19 19.74
N ILE A 54 7.17 12.98 18.97
CA ILE A 54 8.59 12.72 18.70
C ILE A 54 9.31 12.85 20.05
N GLN A 55 9.55 11.72 20.71
CA GLN A 55 10.52 11.60 21.80
C GLN A 55 11.77 10.97 21.19
N LEU A 56 12.70 11.81 20.73
CA LEU A 56 14.10 11.41 20.70
C LEU A 56 14.51 11.11 22.14
N MET A 57 14.79 9.85 22.47
CA MET A 57 15.85 9.49 23.42
C MET A 57 16.06 7.96 23.48
N ASN A 58 17.27 7.59 23.06
CA ASN A 58 18.21 6.70 23.75
C ASN A 58 17.77 5.27 24.09
N GLY A 59 18.59 4.31 23.64
CA GLY A 59 18.25 2.89 23.61
C GLY A 59 17.90 2.29 24.97
N ASN A 60 16.90 1.40 24.95
CA ASN A 60 16.84 0.24 25.82
C ASN A 60 15.97 -0.84 25.15
N ILE A 61 16.59 -1.99 24.88
CA ILE A 61 15.91 -3.19 24.39
C ILE A 61 15.13 -3.77 25.58
N HIS A 62 13.82 -3.57 25.61
CA HIS A 62 12.95 -4.30 26.52
C HIS A 62 12.49 -5.59 25.84
N SER A 63 13.25 -6.66 26.11
CA SER A 63 12.78 -8.03 25.95
C SER A 63 11.79 -8.31 27.08
N SER A 64 10.50 -8.32 26.79
CA SER A 64 9.49 -8.91 27.68
C SER A 64 9.17 -10.31 27.18
N THR A 65 9.85 -11.28 27.78
CA THR A 65 9.43 -12.68 27.78
C THR A 65 8.62 -12.91 29.05
N GLU A 66 7.41 -13.46 28.91
CA GLU A 66 6.75 -14.44 29.79
C GLU A 66 5.23 -14.25 29.88
N GLY A 67 4.48 -15.34 29.58
CA GLY A 67 3.05 -15.45 29.87
C GLY A 67 2.28 -16.17 28.76
N ALA A 68 2.20 -17.49 28.83
CA ALA A 68 1.52 -18.35 27.87
C ALA A 68 0.04 -17.99 27.68
N ASN A 69 -0.32 -17.54 26.47
CA ASN A 69 -1.60 -17.85 25.86
C ASN A 69 -1.31 -18.34 24.44
N HIS A 70 -1.44 -19.64 24.24
CA HIS A 70 -1.50 -20.28 22.93
C HIS A 70 -2.86 -19.95 22.31
N ASP A 71 -3.09 -18.67 22.03
CA ASP A 71 -4.24 -18.23 21.25
C ASP A 71 -3.81 -18.00 19.81
N ARG A 72 -4.65 -18.44 18.91
CA ARG A 72 -4.35 -18.79 17.52
C ARG A 72 -4.16 -17.57 16.62
N GLN A 73 -3.20 -16.69 16.91
CA GLN A 73 -2.84 -15.59 15.99
C GLN A 73 -1.81 -16.08 14.95
N CYS A 74 -2.14 -17.12 14.18
CA CYS A 74 -1.26 -17.62 13.12
C CYS A 74 -1.18 -16.69 11.91
N CYS A 75 -2.09 -15.72 11.84
CA CYS A 75 -2.55 -15.29 10.54
C CYS A 75 -2.91 -13.79 10.46
N ASN A 76 -2.75 -13.01 11.52
CA ASN A 76 -2.77 -11.55 11.44
C ASN A 76 -1.50 -10.95 12.03
N ASN A 77 -0.46 -11.00 11.22
CA ASN A 77 0.81 -10.32 11.41
C ASN A 77 0.68 -8.85 10.94
N ASP A 78 -0.32 -8.13 11.46
CA ASP A 78 -0.54 -6.73 11.07
C ASP A 78 0.58 -5.82 11.60
N ASP A 79 1.23 -6.23 12.69
CA ASP A 79 2.40 -5.55 13.27
C ASP A 79 3.74 -5.98 12.63
N LYS A 80 3.73 -6.94 11.70
CA LYS A 80 4.97 -7.41 11.09
C LYS A 80 5.55 -6.35 10.17
N ILE A 81 6.81 -6.00 10.44
CA ILE A 81 7.64 -5.23 9.53
C ILE A 81 8.25 -6.17 8.50
N TRP A 82 7.93 -5.95 7.23
CA TRP A 82 8.49 -6.69 6.10
C TRP A 82 9.77 -6.00 5.63
N VAL A 83 10.91 -6.67 5.79
CA VAL A 83 12.19 -6.09 5.43
C VAL A 83 12.61 -6.59 4.05
N PHE A 84 12.94 -5.68 3.14
CA PHE A 84 13.44 -5.98 1.81
C PHE A 84 14.88 -5.52 1.69
N ALA A 85 15.77 -6.45 1.35
CA ALA A 85 17.14 -6.09 1.02
C ALA A 85 17.20 -5.50 -0.39
N ILE A 86 17.85 -4.34 -0.46
CA ILE A 86 18.20 -3.63 -1.68
C ILE A 86 19.72 -3.55 -1.73
N GLY A 87 20.30 -3.95 -2.86
CA GLY A 87 21.74 -3.98 -3.06
C GLY A 87 22.14 -3.23 -4.31
N HIS A 88 23.31 -2.59 -4.26
CA HIS A 88 23.86 -1.89 -5.40
C HIS A 88 24.32 -2.88 -6.49
N ASP A 89 23.68 -2.86 -7.65
CA ASP A 89 24.27 -3.45 -8.85
C ASP A 89 25.18 -2.43 -9.54
N ASN A 90 26.49 -2.63 -9.46
CA ASN A 90 27.51 -1.75 -10.06
C ASN A 90 27.38 -1.56 -11.59
N ARG A 91 26.44 -2.25 -12.26
CA ARG A 91 26.23 -2.16 -13.72
C ARG A 91 25.05 -1.30 -14.14
N PHE A 92 24.04 -1.16 -13.30
CA PHE A 92 22.85 -0.36 -13.59
C PHE A 92 22.46 0.37 -12.32
N ASN A 93 22.45 1.71 -12.35
CA ASN A 93 22.04 2.57 -11.23
C ASN A 93 20.51 2.51 -11.04
N LEU A 94 19.97 1.31 -10.87
CA LEU A 94 18.56 1.10 -10.55
C LEU A 94 18.26 1.56 -9.13
N GLU A 95 19.26 1.58 -8.26
CA GLU A 95 19.21 2.15 -6.93
C GLU A 95 20.46 2.98 -6.66
N TYR A 96 20.28 4.10 -5.98
CA TYR A 96 21.35 5.02 -5.60
C TYR A 96 21.04 5.66 -4.25
N ILE A 97 22.08 6.15 -3.58
CA ILE A 97 21.92 6.97 -2.38
C ILE A 97 21.86 8.41 -2.86
N ASP A 98 20.75 9.09 -2.57
CA ASP A 98 20.61 10.52 -2.84
C ASP A 98 21.54 11.30 -1.90
N GLU A 99 22.48 12.05 -2.46
CA GLU A 99 23.54 12.72 -1.69
C GLU A 99 23.01 13.82 -0.75
N LEU A 100 21.87 14.41 -1.09
CA LEU A 100 21.25 15.50 -0.33
C LEU A 100 20.48 14.97 0.89
N SER A 101 19.68 13.92 0.70
CA SER A 101 18.85 13.35 1.77
C SER A 101 19.49 12.18 2.50
N GLY A 102 20.54 11.58 1.94
CA GLY A 102 21.13 10.33 2.41
C GLY A 102 20.20 9.12 2.29
N THR A 103 19.09 9.24 1.53
CA THR A 103 18.10 8.17 1.38
C THR A 103 18.37 7.33 0.14
N VAL A 104 18.09 6.03 0.24
CA VAL A 104 18.13 5.13 -0.92
C VAL A 104 16.93 5.42 -1.81
N ARG A 105 17.18 5.66 -3.09
CA ARG A 105 16.18 5.95 -4.13
C ARG A 105 16.40 5.05 -5.34
N GLY A 106 15.39 4.98 -6.22
CA GLY A 106 15.47 4.31 -7.49
C GLY A 106 14.35 3.29 -7.73
N PHE A 107 14.46 2.56 -8.83
CA PHE A 107 13.41 1.67 -9.33
C PHE A 107 12.94 0.64 -8.31
N HIS A 108 13.86 -0.08 -7.66
CA HIS A 108 13.48 -1.11 -6.70
C HIS A 108 12.90 -0.53 -5.40
N VAL A 109 13.32 0.68 -5.00
CA VAL A 109 12.73 1.42 -3.88
C VAL A 109 11.26 1.72 -4.18
N ASP A 110 10.99 2.31 -5.35
CA ASP A 110 9.64 2.70 -5.77
C ASP A 110 8.75 1.46 -5.95
N LEU A 111 9.30 0.36 -6.48
CA LEU A 111 8.58 -0.90 -6.63
C LEU A 111 8.17 -1.50 -5.29
N VAL A 112 9.09 -1.57 -4.32
CA VAL A 112 8.78 -2.11 -2.99
C VAL A 112 7.77 -1.21 -2.29
N GLU A 113 7.94 0.11 -2.35
CA GLU A 113 6.98 1.06 -1.78
C GLU A 113 5.57 0.86 -2.36
N ALA A 114 5.45 0.78 -3.69
CA ALA A 114 4.17 0.57 -4.36
C ALA A 114 3.51 -0.75 -3.97
N VAL A 115 4.27 -1.87 -3.96
CA VAL A 115 3.75 -3.18 -3.56
C VAL A 115 3.30 -3.19 -2.11
N CYS A 116 4.08 -2.60 -1.21
CA CYS A 116 3.77 -2.54 0.21
C CYS A 116 2.55 -1.66 0.50
N ASN A 117 2.39 -0.56 -0.23
CA ASN A 117 1.22 0.30 -0.14
C ASN A 117 -0.05 -0.45 -0.61
N VAL A 118 0.02 -1.14 -1.75
CA VAL A 118 -1.10 -1.95 -2.27
C VAL A 118 -1.45 -3.10 -1.33
N ALA A 119 -0.45 -3.73 -0.71
CA ALA A 119 -0.63 -4.84 0.22
C ALA A 119 -1.04 -4.40 1.64
N ASN A 120 -1.09 -3.09 1.92
CA ASN A 120 -1.27 -2.53 3.26
C ASN A 120 -0.31 -3.16 4.29
N LYS A 121 0.98 -3.25 3.94
CA LYS A 121 2.03 -3.82 4.81
C LYS A 121 3.07 -2.78 5.17
N ASN A 122 3.55 -2.87 6.42
CA ASN A 122 4.62 -2.03 6.92
C ASN A 122 5.96 -2.57 6.40
N CYS A 123 6.57 -1.88 5.44
CA CYS A 123 7.82 -2.33 4.84
C CYS A 123 9.01 -1.43 5.21
N ARG A 124 10.19 -2.05 5.27
CA ARG A 124 11.47 -1.35 5.45
C ARG A 124 12.48 -1.86 4.44
N LEU A 125 13.38 -0.97 4.06
CA LEU A 125 14.46 -1.27 3.15
C LEU A 125 15.75 -1.45 3.95
N MET A 126 16.53 -2.45 3.59
CA MET A 126 17.85 -2.69 4.15
C MET A 126 18.88 -2.65 3.03
N TRP A 127 19.85 -1.76 3.16
CA TRP A 127 20.96 -1.70 2.23
C TRP A 127 21.97 -2.80 2.58
N ASP A 128 22.21 -3.73 1.66
CA ASP A 128 23.11 -4.87 1.87
C ASP A 128 23.91 -5.18 0.59
N VAL A 129 25.00 -5.94 0.74
CA VAL A 129 25.79 -6.43 -0.38
C VAL A 129 24.96 -7.44 -1.16
N TYR A 130 24.95 -7.33 -2.49
CA TYR A 130 24.08 -8.13 -3.35
C TYR A 130 24.26 -9.65 -3.16
N GLU A 131 25.49 -10.13 -2.92
CA GLU A 131 25.80 -11.54 -2.67
C GLU A 131 25.15 -12.10 -1.40
N ASN A 132 24.88 -11.25 -0.39
CA ASN A 132 24.15 -11.66 0.80
C ASN A 132 22.67 -11.93 0.48
N CYS A 133 22.12 -11.17 -0.45
CA CYS A 133 20.73 -11.22 -0.90
C CYS A 133 20.51 -12.37 -1.88
N TYR A 134 21.39 -12.46 -2.86
CA TYR A 134 21.28 -13.37 -3.98
C TYR A 134 22.67 -13.75 -4.49
N ASN A 135 22.91 -15.04 -4.57
CA ASN A 135 24.16 -15.58 -5.08
C ASN A 135 23.97 -16.18 -6.47
N SER A 136 24.68 -15.63 -7.45
CA SER A 136 24.75 -16.19 -8.79
C SER A 136 26.20 -16.40 -9.19
N GLN A 137 26.58 -17.66 -9.38
CA GLN A 137 27.89 -18.05 -9.89
C GLN A 137 27.74 -18.53 -11.33
N ALA A 138 28.69 -18.15 -12.19
CA ALA A 138 28.70 -18.59 -13.58
C ALA A 138 28.65 -20.13 -13.66
N GLY A 139 27.78 -20.65 -14.53
CA GLY A 139 27.57 -22.09 -14.69
C GLY A 139 26.74 -22.76 -13.60
N LYS A 140 26.25 -22.03 -12.60
CA LYS A 140 25.35 -22.56 -11.55
C LYS A 140 23.98 -21.90 -11.63
N ARG A 141 22.96 -22.61 -11.14
CA ARG A 141 21.64 -22.01 -10.93
C ARG A 141 21.72 -20.96 -9.82
N PRO A 142 20.96 -19.87 -9.92
CA PRO A 142 20.92 -18.88 -8.86
C PRO A 142 20.38 -19.45 -7.55
N ARG A 143 20.86 -18.90 -6.44
CA ARG A 143 20.50 -19.34 -5.08
C ARG A 143 20.25 -18.13 -4.18
N PRO A 144 19.40 -18.29 -3.15
CA PRO A 144 19.30 -17.29 -2.10
C PRO A 144 20.67 -17.09 -1.45
N GLY A 145 21.04 -15.84 -1.19
CA GLY A 145 22.26 -15.52 -0.44
C GLY A 145 22.09 -15.77 1.07
N VAL A 146 23.17 -15.59 1.83
CA VAL A 146 23.22 -15.87 3.27
C VAL A 146 22.19 -15.06 4.08
N GLY A 147 21.93 -13.81 3.70
CA GLY A 147 21.00 -12.95 4.43
C GLY A 147 19.55 -13.40 4.26
N LEU A 148 19.17 -13.85 3.06
CA LEU A 148 17.82 -14.37 2.83
C LEU A 148 17.58 -15.68 3.56
N VAL A 149 18.53 -16.63 3.51
CA VAL A 149 18.39 -17.93 4.21
C VAL A 149 18.48 -17.79 5.73
N SER A 150 19.22 -16.80 6.22
CA SER A 150 19.37 -16.52 7.66
C SER A 150 18.30 -15.55 8.18
N ARG A 151 17.33 -15.16 7.35
CA ARG A 151 16.19 -14.31 7.71
C ARG A 151 16.59 -12.91 8.21
N TRP A 152 17.65 -12.34 7.64
CA TRP A 152 17.97 -10.92 7.86
C TRP A 152 16.91 -10.00 7.25
N TYR A 153 16.20 -10.51 6.23
CA TYR A 153 15.11 -9.86 5.52
C TYR A 153 14.11 -10.90 5.01
N ASP A 154 12.91 -10.44 4.69
CA ASP A 154 11.82 -11.23 4.13
C ASP A 154 11.89 -11.36 2.61
N GLY A 155 12.55 -10.40 1.95
CA GLY A 155 12.62 -10.33 0.50
C GLY A 155 13.91 -9.70 -0.01
N CYS A 156 14.20 -9.97 -1.28
CA CYS A 156 15.39 -9.48 -1.97
C CYS A 156 14.96 -8.84 -3.28
N THR A 157 15.31 -7.57 -3.50
CA THR A 157 15.18 -6.96 -4.84
C THR A 157 16.38 -7.43 -5.65
N GLY A 158 16.14 -8.49 -6.44
CA GLY A 158 17.19 -9.12 -7.23
C GLY A 158 17.76 -8.19 -8.31
N LYS A 159 18.76 -8.71 -9.00
CA LYS A 159 19.41 -8.07 -10.14
C LYS A 159 18.50 -8.18 -11.34
N LEU A 160 18.06 -7.05 -11.85
CA LEU A 160 17.35 -7.00 -13.11
C LEU A 160 18.35 -7.15 -14.26
N ASN A 161 18.44 -8.35 -14.82
CA ASN A 161 19.31 -8.63 -15.97
C ASN A 161 18.51 -8.43 -17.26
N LEU A 162 18.30 -7.17 -17.66
CA LEU A 162 17.73 -6.85 -18.96
C LEU A 162 18.75 -7.22 -20.06
N LYS A 163 18.60 -8.42 -20.62
CA LYS A 163 19.03 -8.65 -22.01
C LYS A 163 17.95 -8.04 -22.89
N LEU A 164 18.16 -6.79 -23.32
CA LEU A 164 17.48 -6.29 -24.51
C LEU A 164 17.88 -7.22 -25.67
N PHE A 165 16.86 -7.73 -26.36
CA PHE A 165 16.99 -8.65 -27.49
C PHE A 165 17.94 -8.13 -28.56
#